data_AF-A0A9P4S599-F1
#
_entry.id   AF-A0A9P4S599-F1
#
_cell.length_a   1.000
_cell.length_b   1.000
_cell.length_c   1.000
_cell.angle_alpha   90.00
_cell.angle_beta   90.00
_cell.angle_gamma   90.00
#
_symmetry.space_group_name_H-M   'P 1'
#
loop_
_entity.id
_entity.type
_entity.pdbx_description
1 polymer ?
#
loop_
_entity_poly.entity_id
_entity_poly.type
_entity_poly.pdbx_seq_one_letter_code
_entity_poly.pdbx_strand_id
1 'polypeptide(L)'
;KKRARATPKIGRPLSEEERLLLKLKEDEKLPWKDIIRIFRSRLDKEYQIPMLQMRYKRLRGRLCQSADGEEKALRLADRHWETNKWDIISEKMLQFGSTHRWTPKKCAQKWQEL
;
A
#
# COMPACT_ATOMS: atom_id res chain seq x y z
N LYS A 1 30.31 -0.67 16.96
CA LYS A 1 28.86 -0.80 17.28
C LYS A 1 28.04 -0.25 16.11
N LYS A 2 27.72 -1.09 15.09
CA LYS A 2 27.02 -0.65 13.87
C LYS A 2 25.52 -0.48 14.20
N ARG A 3 24.98 0.74 14.07
CA ARG A 3 23.54 1.00 14.24
C ARG A 3 22.78 0.31 13.10
N ALA A 4 21.91 -0.64 13.45
CA ALA A 4 21.03 -1.29 12.49
C ALA A 4 20.16 -0.23 11.79
N ARG A 5 20.27 -0.16 10.46
CA ARG A 5 19.47 0.73 9.63
C ARG A 5 18.05 0.15 9.62
N ALA A 6 17.14 0.74 10.40
CA ALA A 6 15.74 0.33 10.43
C ALA A 6 15.18 0.38 9.00
N THR A 7 14.82 -0.78 8.46
CA THR A 7 14.08 -0.89 7.22
C THR A 7 12.71 -0.22 7.43
N PRO A 8 12.31 0.75 6.58
CA PRO A 8 10.99 1.35 6.70
C PRO A 8 9.96 0.25 6.46
N LYS A 9 9.13 -0.03 7.48
CA LYS A 9 8.04 -0.99 7.39
C LYS A 9 7.02 -0.47 6.37
N ILE A 10 6.95 -1.12 5.22
CA ILE A 10 5.91 -0.94 4.20
C ILE A 10 4.56 -1.21 4.88
N GLY A 11 3.59 -0.32 4.70
CA GLY A 11 2.22 -0.51 5.22
C GLY A 11 1.93 -0.07 6.66
N ARG A 12 2.83 0.67 7.36
CA ARG A 12 2.45 1.24 8.67
C ARG A 12 1.42 2.36 8.49
N PRO A 13 0.29 2.36 9.24
CA PRO A 13 -0.65 3.47 9.23
C PRO A 13 0.05 4.78 9.61
N LEU A 14 -0.34 5.88 8.95
CA LEU A 14 0.18 7.22 9.25
C LEU A 14 -0.07 7.57 10.72
N SER A 15 0.91 8.18 11.38
CA SER A 15 0.69 8.72 12.72
C SER A 15 -0.29 9.90 12.67
N GLU A 16 -0.85 10.26 13.83
CA GLU A 16 -1.69 11.46 13.96
C GLU A 16 -0.94 12.72 13.52
N GLU A 17 0.35 12.85 13.87
CA GLU A 17 1.20 13.96 13.43
C GLU A 17 1.39 13.99 11.91
N GLU A 18 1.60 12.83 11.29
CA GLU A 18 1.78 12.73 9.84
C GLU A 18 0.50 13.10 9.08
N ARG A 19 -0.66 12.65 9.59
CA ARG A 19 -1.97 13.03 9.05
C ARG A 19 -2.24 14.51 9.18
N LEU A 20 -1.96 15.09 10.35
CA LEU A 20 -2.11 16.53 10.57
C LEU A 20 -1.17 17.32 9.64
N LEU A 21 0.08 16.89 9.48
CA LEU A 21 1.05 17.56 8.61
C LEU A 21 0.61 17.57 7.14
N LEU A 22 0.05 16.46 6.65
CA LEU A 22 -0.50 16.39 5.29
C LEU A 22 -1.70 17.31 5.12
N LYS A 23 -2.68 17.21 6.02
CA LYS A 23 -3.89 18.05 5.96
C LYS A 23 -3.57 19.54 5.93
N LEU A 24 -2.74 20.00 6.86
CA LEU A 24 -2.38 21.42 6.94
C LEU A 24 -1.60 21.89 5.70
N LYS A 25 -0.80 21.00 5.10
CA LYS A 25 0.08 21.37 3.99
C LYS A 25 -0.55 21.24 2.61
N GLU A 26 -1.38 20.22 2.40
CA GLU A 26 -1.97 19.88 1.10
C GLU A 26 -3.39 20.41 0.97
N ASP A 27 -4.22 20.24 2.00
CA ASP A 27 -5.64 20.65 1.96
C ASP A 27 -5.77 22.13 2.29
N GLU A 28 -5.20 22.55 3.43
CA GLU A 28 -5.30 23.93 3.93
C GLU A 28 -4.20 24.86 3.37
N LYS A 29 -3.20 24.30 2.68
CA LYS A 29 -2.08 25.00 2.01
C LYS A 29 -1.33 26.00 2.90
N LEU A 30 -1.25 25.74 4.20
CA LEU A 30 -0.64 26.68 5.14
C LEU A 30 0.89 26.81 4.95
N PRO A 31 1.46 27.98 5.26
CA PRO A 31 2.90 28.15 5.32
C PRO A 31 3.48 27.44 6.55
N TRP A 32 4.75 27.06 6.49
CA TRP A 32 5.41 26.29 7.57
C TRP A 32 5.34 26.98 8.94
N LYS A 33 5.36 28.31 8.97
CA LYS A 33 5.25 29.10 10.22
C LYS A 33 3.91 28.87 10.93
N ASP A 34 2.82 28.84 10.17
CA ASP A 34 1.49 28.60 10.74
C ASP A 34 1.30 27.15 11.17
N ILE A 35 1.88 26.21 10.42
CA ILE A 35 1.89 24.79 10.78
C ILE A 35 2.58 24.60 12.15
N ILE A 36 3.72 25.26 12.40
CA ILE A 36 4.39 25.19 13.71
C ILE A 36 3.47 25.66 14.85
N ARG A 37 2.78 26.78 14.66
CA ARG A 37 1.83 27.31 15.64
C ARG A 37 0.71 26.31 15.94
N ILE A 38 0.19 25.65 14.91
CA ILE A 38 -0.86 24.62 15.07
C ILE A 38 -0.31 23.38 15.79
N PHE A 39 0.89 22.94 15.46
CA PHE A 39 1.54 21.82 16.15
C PHE A 39 1.81 22.13 17.62
N ARG A 40 2.24 23.35 17.94
CA ARG A 40 2.42 23.81 19.32
C ARG A 40 1.09 23.87 20.08
N SER A 41 0.03 24.37 19.44
CA SER A 41 -1.28 24.50 20.09
C SER A 41 -2.04 23.16 20.24
N ARG A 42 -1.94 22.25 19.26
CA ARG A 42 -2.72 21.00 19.25
C ARG A 42 -2.00 19.81 19.83
N LEU A 43 -0.67 19.75 19.69
CA LEU A 43 0.13 18.58 20.04
C LEU A 43 1.17 18.88 21.13
N ASP A 44 1.21 20.11 21.64
CA ASP A 44 2.23 20.61 22.58
C ASP A 44 3.66 20.33 22.11
N LYS A 45 3.88 20.40 20.79
CA LYS A 45 5.16 20.11 20.15
C LYS A 45 5.68 21.30 19.37
N GLU A 46 6.87 21.73 19.74
CA GLU A 46 7.59 22.76 19.02
C GLU A 46 8.51 22.13 17.97
N TYR A 47 8.30 22.52 16.72
CA TYR A 47 9.11 22.06 15.59
C TYR A 47 9.80 23.24 14.92
N GLN A 48 11.01 22.98 14.42
CA GLN A 48 11.69 23.89 13.51
C GLN A 48 11.23 23.64 12.07
N ILE A 49 11.20 24.70 11.25
CA ILE A 49 10.79 24.63 9.83
C ILE A 49 11.55 23.52 9.06
N PRO A 50 12.89 23.42 9.13
CA PRO A 50 13.62 22.38 8.41
C PRO A 50 13.20 20.97 8.81
N MET A 51 12.86 20.76 10.08
CA MET A 51 12.42 19.46 10.59
C MET A 51 11.07 19.07 9.99
N LEU A 52 10.10 20.00 9.93
CA LEU A 52 8.80 19.76 9.29
C LEU A 52 8.95 19.51 7.79
N GLN A 53 9.80 20.29 7.10
CA GLN A 53 10.08 20.10 5.68
C GLN A 53 10.66 18.71 5.41
N MET A 54 11.63 18.26 6.20
CA MET A 54 12.21 16.92 6.07
C MET A 54 11.19 15.82 6.38
N ARG A 55 10.38 15.99 7.43
CA ARG A 55 9.30 15.06 7.77
C ARG A 55 8.28 14.94 6.63
N TYR A 56 7.81 16.06 6.10
CA TYR A 56 6.89 16.09 4.96
C TYR A 56 7.49 15.43 3.71
N LYS A 57 8.75 15.75 3.37
CA LYS A 57 9.45 15.13 2.24
C LYS A 57 9.51 13.61 2.36
N ARG A 58 9.86 13.09 3.55
CA ARG A 58 9.90 11.63 3.80
C ARG A 58 8.51 11.00 3.73
N LEU A 59 7.51 11.69 4.26
CA LEU A 59 6.11 11.24 4.25
C LEU A 59 5.58 11.12 2.82
N ARG A 60 5.78 12.15 1.98
CA ARG A 60 5.46 12.10 0.54
C ARG A 60 6.16 10.96 -0.18
N GLY A 61 7.46 10.77 0.08
CA GLY A 61 8.22 9.67 -0.50
C GLY A 61 7.64 8.30 -0.14
N ARG A 62 7.24 8.10 1.12
CA ARG A 62 6.59 6.86 1.58
C ARG A 62 5.23 6.62 0.90
N LEU A 63 4.40 7.65 0.79
CA LEU A 63 3.09 7.53 0.14
C LEU A 63 3.22 7.21 -1.35
N CYS A 64 4.14 7.88 -2.05
CA CYS A 64 4.43 7.62 -3.46
C CYS A 64 4.93 6.18 -3.67
N GLN A 65 5.85 5.72 -2.81
CA GLN A 65 6.38 4.35 -2.87
C GLN A 65 5.32 3.28 -2.55
N SER A 66 4.34 3.57 -1.68
CA SER A 66 3.21 2.66 -1.42
C SER A 66 2.33 2.53 -2.65
N ALA A 67 1.94 3.65 -3.27
CA ALA A 67 1.07 3.65 -4.43
C ALA A 67 1.67 2.88 -5.62
N ASP A 68 2.94 3.14 -5.94
CA ASP A 68 3.61 2.47 -7.07
C ASP A 68 3.83 0.97 -6.83
N GLY A 69 4.05 0.56 -5.59
CA GLY A 69 4.26 -0.84 -5.23
C GLY A 69 2.97 -1.65 -5.27
N GLU A 70 1.89 -1.09 -4.72
CA GLU A 70 0.58 -1.74 -4.64
C GLU A 70 -0.07 -1.85 -6.02
N GLU A 71 0.00 -0.80 -6.86
CA GLU A 71 -0.52 -0.86 -8.23
C GLU A 71 0.24 -1.89 -9.08
N LYS A 72 1.58 -1.94 -8.97
CA LYS A 72 2.39 -2.94 -9.69
C LYS A 72 2.08 -4.36 -9.22
N ALA A 73 1.94 -4.56 -7.90
CA ALA A 73 1.59 -5.86 -7.35
C ALA A 73 0.20 -6.30 -7.82
N LEU A 74 -0.77 -5.40 -7.86
CA LEU A 74 -2.12 -5.67 -8.35
C LEU A 74 -2.09 -6.08 -9.83
N ARG A 75 -1.40 -5.33 -10.69
CA ARG A 75 -1.24 -5.67 -12.12
C ARG A 75 -0.57 -7.03 -12.32
N LEU A 76 0.43 -7.36 -11.49
CA LEU A 76 1.12 -8.64 -11.58
C LEU A 76 0.20 -9.80 -11.15
N ALA A 77 -0.57 -9.60 -10.07
CA ALA A 77 -1.53 -10.60 -9.58
C ALA A 77 -2.64 -10.86 -10.61
N ASP A 78 -3.18 -9.81 -11.22
CA ASP A 78 -4.20 -9.90 -12.27
C ASP A 78 -3.69 -10.68 -13.50
N ARG A 79 -2.52 -10.29 -14.04
CA ARG A 79 -1.86 -11.00 -15.15
C ARG A 79 -1.58 -12.46 -14.82
N HIS A 80 -1.16 -12.74 -13.58
CA HIS A 80 -0.93 -14.10 -13.13
C HIS A 80 -2.23 -14.91 -13.12
N TRP A 81 -3.33 -14.32 -12.65
CA TRP A 81 -4.64 -14.97 -12.69
C TRP A 81 -5.09 -15.25 -14.12
N GLU A 82 -4.98 -14.28 -15.04
CA GLU A 82 -5.36 -14.49 -16.45
C GLU A 82 -4.61 -15.66 -17.08
N THR A 83 -3.30 -15.75 -16.83
CA THR A 83 -2.44 -16.78 -17.40
C THR A 83 -2.70 -18.15 -16.79
N ASN A 84 -2.99 -18.21 -15.47
CA ASN A 84 -3.12 -19.46 -14.72
C ASN A 84 -4.56 -19.76 -14.31
N LYS A 85 -5.55 -19.12 -14.93
CA LYS A 85 -6.97 -19.22 -14.55
C LYS A 85 -7.41 -20.68 -14.44
N TRP A 86 -7.10 -21.48 -15.45
CA TRP A 86 -7.52 -22.88 -15.53
C TRP A 86 -6.76 -23.78 -14.57
N ASP A 87 -5.49 -23.48 -14.30
CA ASP A 87 -4.70 -24.17 -13.27
C ASP A 87 -5.31 -23.96 -11.89
N ILE A 88 -5.60 -22.70 -11.54
CA ILE A 88 -6.26 -22.33 -10.28
C ILE A 88 -7.63 -23.02 -10.15
N ILE A 89 -8.44 -23.00 -11.21
CA ILE A 89 -9.76 -23.65 -11.22
C ILE A 89 -9.60 -25.17 -11.04
N SER A 90 -8.69 -25.81 -11.76
CA SER A 90 -8.50 -27.27 -11.70
C SER A 90 -8.07 -27.77 -10.32
N GLU A 91 -7.26 -26.99 -9.61
CA GLU A 91 -6.87 -27.26 -8.23
C GLU A 91 -8.06 -27.12 -7.27
N LYS A 92 -8.88 -26.09 -7.49
CA LYS A 92 -10.04 -25.78 -6.64
C LYS A 92 -11.23 -26.72 -6.87
N MET A 93 -11.35 -27.35 -8.04
CA MET A 93 -12.43 -28.30 -8.34
C MET A 93 -12.56 -29.43 -7.31
N LEU A 94 -11.43 -29.94 -6.79
CA LEU A 94 -11.47 -30.96 -5.73
C LEU A 94 -12.05 -30.41 -4.42
N GLN A 95 -11.71 -29.17 -4.08
CA GLN A 95 -12.19 -28.49 -2.86
C GLN A 95 -13.69 -28.20 -2.94
N PHE A 96 -14.24 -28.05 -4.15
CA PHE A 96 -15.67 -27.84 -4.39
C PHE A 96 -16.46 -29.14 -4.62
N GLY A 97 -15.88 -30.30 -4.32
CA GLY A 97 -16.62 -31.58 -4.33
C GLY A 97 -16.54 -32.38 -5.62
N SER A 98 -15.61 -32.06 -6.52
CA SER A 98 -15.32 -32.95 -7.65
C SER A 98 -14.78 -34.29 -7.15
N THR A 99 -15.37 -35.38 -7.63
CA THR A 99 -14.96 -36.75 -7.27
C THR A 99 -13.58 -37.14 -7.82
N HIS A 100 -13.10 -36.46 -8.85
CA HIS A 100 -11.81 -36.76 -9.51
C HIS A 100 -11.03 -35.48 -9.76
N ARG A 101 -9.70 -35.61 -9.96
CA ARG A 101 -8.82 -34.50 -10.32
C ARG A 101 -9.05 -34.09 -11.77
N TRP A 102 -9.36 -32.81 -11.99
CA TRP A 102 -9.49 -32.25 -13.34
C TRP A 102 -8.15 -31.66 -13.78
N THR A 103 -7.85 -31.76 -15.07
CA THR A 103 -6.73 -31.03 -15.66
C THR A 103 -7.19 -29.64 -16.07
N PRO A 104 -6.29 -28.63 -16.09
CA PRO A 104 -6.61 -27.27 -16.51
C PRO A 104 -7.31 -27.23 -17.87
N LYS A 105 -6.80 -27.99 -18.85
CA LYS A 105 -7.36 -28.09 -20.20
C LYS A 105 -8.79 -28.64 -20.20
N LYS A 106 -9.08 -29.65 -19.37
CA LYS A 106 -10.42 -30.23 -19.26
C LYS A 106 -11.40 -29.26 -18.60
N CYS A 107 -10.96 -28.50 -17.60
CA CYS A 107 -11.76 -27.40 -17.02
C CYS A 107 -12.09 -26.34 -18.06
N ALA A 108 -11.10 -25.92 -18.87
CA ALA A 108 -11.30 -24.93 -19.93
C ALA A 108 -12.31 -25.42 -20.99
N GLN A 109 -12.16 -26.65 -21.47
CA GLN A 109 -13.08 -27.26 -22.43
C GLN A 109 -14.50 -27.33 -21.87
N LYS A 110 -14.66 -27.85 -20.64
CA LYS A 110 -15.98 -27.97 -20.03
C LYS A 110 -16.65 -26.62 -19.80
N TRP A 111 -15.88 -25.58 -19.47
CA TRP A 111 -16.41 -24.23 -19.31
C TRP A 111 -16.93 -23.62 -20.62
N GLN A 112 -16.39 -24.00 -21.79
CA GLN A 112 -16.92 -23.55 -23.08
C GLN A 112 -18.23 -24.25 -23.48
N GLU A 113 -18.50 -25.41 -22.89
CA GLU A 113 -19.73 -26.18 -23.13
C GLU A 113 -20.89 -25.79 -22.20
N LEU A 114 -20.61 -25.02 -21.14
CA LEU A 114 -21.59 -24.50 -20.19
C LEU A 114 -22.19 -23.19 -20.71
#